data_AF-S6BKG0-F1
#
_entry.id   AF-S6BKG0-F1
#
_cell.length_a   1.000
_cell.length_b   1.000
_cell.length_c   1.000
_cell.angle_alpha   90.00
_cell.angle_beta   90.00
_cell.angle_gamma   90.00
#
_symmetry.space_group_name_H-M   'P 1'
#
loop_
_entity.id
_entity.type
_entity.pdbx_description
1 polymer ?
#
loop_
_entity_poly.entity_id
_entity_poly.type
_entity_poly.pdbx_seq_one_letter_code
_entity_poly.pdbx_strand_id
1 'polypeptide(L)'
;MEFIRRWAAGLAISGMLAACSGPQEDPRVSFCRGLAADLTGVDVAQWRHAGDRIVEPEYAEVKVSASGQTLSCFYEYEAVEPGAMEHATPLLAYATLPYRVRMGDRVLEGRELTAAVKGQQVHWGKAVLDKVQRDLDRAVEAARQGLDEAAR
;
A
#
# COMPACT_ATOMS: atom_id res chain seq x y z
N MET A 1 3.95 -53.91 15.43
CA MET A 1 4.13 -52.92 14.33
C MET A 1 3.21 -51.73 14.61
N GLU A 2 3.55 -50.90 15.60
CA GLU A 2 2.69 -49.79 16.08
C GLU A 2 3.45 -48.46 16.18
N PHE A 3 4.40 -48.22 15.27
CA PHE A 3 5.28 -47.04 15.35
C PHE A 3 4.91 -45.90 14.38
N ILE A 4 3.89 -46.07 13.53
CA ILE A 4 3.59 -45.12 12.42
C ILE A 4 2.39 -44.18 12.73
N ARG A 5 1.63 -44.39 13.81
CA ARG A 5 0.37 -43.67 14.09
C ARG A 5 0.45 -42.40 14.95
N ARG A 6 1.62 -41.77 15.14
CA ARG A 6 1.77 -40.62 16.07
C ARG A 6 2.24 -39.28 15.47
N TRP A 7 2.32 -39.14 14.14
CA TRP A 7 2.93 -37.97 13.49
C TRP A 7 1.99 -37.11 12.63
N ALA A 8 0.67 -37.11 12.88
CA ALA A 8 -0.28 -36.33 12.07
C ALA A 8 -0.80 -35.03 12.75
N ALA A 9 -0.44 -34.74 14.01
CA ALA A 9 -1.07 -33.64 14.76
C ALA A 9 -0.24 -32.35 14.92
N GLY A 10 0.96 -32.26 14.30
CA GLY A 10 1.96 -31.25 14.68
C GLY A 10 2.27 -30.13 13.67
N LEU A 11 1.56 -30.02 12.54
CA LEU A 11 2.10 -29.31 11.36
C LEU A 11 1.15 -28.27 10.74
N ALA A 12 0.49 -27.43 11.55
CA ALA A 12 -0.42 -26.40 11.04
C ALA A 12 -0.15 -24.94 11.49
N ILE A 13 0.87 -24.67 12.32
CA ILE A 13 1.06 -23.31 12.90
C ILE A 13 2.19 -22.50 12.21
N SER A 14 3.09 -23.14 11.46
CA SER A 14 4.31 -22.47 10.96
C SER A 14 4.16 -21.57 9.72
N GLY A 15 2.93 -21.35 9.21
CA GLY A 15 2.70 -20.58 7.97
C GLY A 15 2.48 -19.07 8.15
N MET A 16 2.22 -18.59 9.38
CA MET A 16 1.79 -17.20 9.61
C MET A 16 2.92 -16.16 9.60
N LEU A 17 4.19 -16.57 9.60
CA LEU A 17 5.33 -15.66 9.74
C LEU A 17 5.96 -15.21 8.41
N ALA A 18 5.54 -15.76 7.26
CA ALA A 18 6.10 -15.39 5.95
C ALA A 18 5.46 -14.14 5.32
N ALA A 19 4.43 -13.55 5.94
CA ALA A 19 3.69 -12.42 5.38
C ALA A 19 4.24 -11.03 5.76
N CYS A 20 5.26 -10.95 6.62
CA CYS A 20 5.76 -9.68 7.15
C CYS A 20 7.11 -9.21 6.54
N SER A 21 7.69 -9.93 5.57
CA SER A 21 9.07 -9.69 5.10
C SER A 21 9.21 -9.26 3.63
N GLY A 22 8.12 -8.85 2.98
CA GLY A 22 8.18 -8.29 1.62
C GLY A 22 8.77 -6.87 1.60
N PRO A 23 9.48 -6.45 0.55
CA PRO A 23 9.82 -5.04 0.34
C PRO A 23 8.53 -4.23 0.27
N GLN A 24 8.27 -3.43 1.30
CA GLN A 24 7.07 -2.61 1.35
C GLN A 24 7.29 -1.36 0.50
N GLU A 25 6.45 -1.16 -0.51
CA GLU A 25 6.43 0.07 -1.31
C GLU A 25 6.21 1.27 -0.37
N ASP A 26 6.93 2.37 -0.58
CA ASP A 26 6.78 3.57 0.24
C ASP A 26 5.30 4.03 0.23
N PRO A 27 4.71 4.35 1.40
CA PRO A 27 3.33 4.83 1.49
C PRO A 27 3.03 6.02 0.57
N ARG A 28 4.00 6.90 0.32
CA ARG A 28 3.85 8.06 -0.58
C ARG A 28 3.71 7.62 -2.02
N VAL A 29 4.49 6.63 -2.46
CA VAL A 29 4.42 6.06 -3.80
C VAL A 29 3.08 5.37 -4.04
N SER A 30 2.69 4.49 -3.13
CA SER A 30 1.41 3.77 -3.21
C SER A 30 0.21 4.74 -3.18
N PHE A 31 0.24 5.76 -2.33
CA PHE A 31 -0.82 6.78 -2.27
C PHE A 31 -0.89 7.61 -3.56
N CYS A 32 0.26 8.00 -4.13
CA CYS A 32 0.31 8.76 -5.38
C CYS A 32 -0.25 7.96 -6.57
N ARG A 33 0.05 6.65 -6.64
CA ARG A 33 -0.55 5.74 -7.63
C ARG A 33 -2.06 5.66 -7.48
N GLY A 34 -2.55 5.57 -6.24
CA GLY A 34 -3.96 5.60 -5.92
C GLY A 34 -4.65 6.87 -6.43
N LEU A 35 -4.12 8.03 -6.06
CA LEU A 35 -4.64 9.32 -6.54
C LEU A 35 -4.65 9.40 -8.06
N ALA A 36 -3.61 8.91 -8.73
CA ALA A 36 -3.56 8.88 -10.18
C ALA A 36 -4.65 8.00 -10.79
N ALA A 37 -4.93 6.84 -10.19
CA ALA A 37 -6.04 5.99 -10.59
C ALA A 37 -7.40 6.68 -10.39
N ASP A 38 -7.65 7.24 -9.21
CA ASP A 38 -8.91 7.92 -8.89
C ASP A 38 -9.16 9.15 -9.80
N LEU A 39 -8.10 9.90 -10.15
CA LEU A 39 -8.20 11.09 -10.99
C LEU A 39 -8.36 10.81 -12.48
N THR A 40 -7.91 9.64 -12.96
CA THR A 40 -7.88 9.30 -14.40
C THR A 40 -8.85 8.18 -14.77
N GLY A 41 -9.31 7.40 -13.80
CA GLY A 41 -10.07 6.16 -14.03
C GLY A 41 -9.22 5.00 -14.55
N VAL A 42 -7.90 5.17 -14.70
CA VAL A 42 -6.98 4.10 -15.07
C VAL A 42 -6.71 3.20 -13.88
N ASP A 43 -6.72 1.88 -14.08
CA ASP A 43 -6.48 0.91 -13.01
C ASP A 43 -5.15 1.18 -12.27
N VAL A 44 -5.20 1.17 -10.93
CA VAL A 44 -4.04 1.43 -10.05
C VAL A 44 -2.87 0.45 -10.29
N ALA A 45 -3.16 -0.74 -10.79
CA ALA A 45 -2.17 -1.74 -11.17
C ALA A 45 -1.44 -1.42 -12.48
N GLN A 46 -1.86 -0.41 -13.24
CA GLN A 46 -1.12 0.10 -14.40
C GLN A 46 -0.13 1.21 -14.03
N TRP A 47 -0.40 1.93 -12.95
CA TRP A 47 0.50 2.97 -12.45
C TRP A 47 1.76 2.35 -11.85
N ARG A 48 2.92 2.88 -12.22
CA ARG A 48 4.24 2.48 -11.72
C ARG A 48 4.99 3.70 -11.19
N HIS A 49 5.86 3.46 -10.21
CA HIS A 49 6.82 4.45 -9.75
C HIS A 49 7.79 4.80 -10.89
N ALA A 50 7.88 6.08 -11.22
CA ALA A 50 8.68 6.60 -12.32
C ALA A 50 9.93 7.35 -11.83
N GLY A 51 10.01 7.67 -10.54
CA GLY A 51 11.16 8.29 -9.90
C GLY A 51 10.77 9.34 -8.87
N ASP A 52 11.77 9.78 -8.11
CA ASP A 52 11.63 10.77 -7.04
C ASP A 52 12.54 11.97 -7.31
N ARG A 53 12.12 13.15 -6.87
CA ARG A 53 12.97 14.34 -6.80
C ARG A 53 12.83 14.97 -5.43
N ILE A 54 13.97 15.14 -4.76
CA ILE A 54 14.02 15.73 -3.42
C ILE A 54 14.59 17.13 -3.56
N VAL A 55 13.88 18.11 -3.00
CA VAL A 55 14.35 19.49 -2.86
C VAL A 55 14.47 19.74 -1.37
N GLU A 56 15.67 19.63 -0.83
CA GLU A 56 15.90 19.67 0.61
C GLU A 56 15.93 21.11 1.15
N PRO A 57 15.34 21.38 2.32
CA PRO A 57 14.41 20.55 3.10
C PRO A 57 12.95 20.90 2.76
N GLU A 58 12.65 21.32 1.54
CA GLU A 58 11.36 21.93 1.21
C GLU A 58 10.28 20.88 0.93
N TYR A 59 10.55 19.98 -0.02
CA TYR A 59 9.57 18.97 -0.44
C TYR A 59 10.20 17.78 -1.16
N ALA A 60 9.46 16.67 -1.17
CA ALA A 60 9.70 15.53 -2.04
C ALA A 60 8.63 15.47 -3.13
N GLU A 61 9.05 15.28 -4.38
CA GLU A 61 8.19 14.97 -5.52
C GLU A 61 8.28 13.48 -5.83
N VAL A 62 7.17 12.77 -5.73
CA VAL A 62 7.03 11.39 -6.20
C VAL A 62 6.33 11.40 -7.55
N LYS A 63 6.91 10.75 -8.54
CA LYS A 63 6.36 10.65 -9.90
C LYS A 63 5.86 9.24 -10.18
N VAL A 64 4.66 9.15 -10.73
CA VAL A 64 4.06 7.89 -11.20
C VAL A 64 3.64 8.02 -12.66
N SER A 65 3.66 6.90 -13.39
CA SER A 65 3.28 6.87 -14.81
C SER A 65 2.46 5.65 -15.17
N ALA A 66 1.51 5.82 -16.09
CA ALA A 66 0.75 4.75 -16.76
C ALA A 66 0.42 5.19 -18.19
N SER A 67 0.63 4.31 -19.18
CA SER A 67 0.15 4.52 -20.56
C SER A 67 0.50 5.89 -21.17
N GLY A 68 1.72 6.39 -20.92
CA GLY A 68 2.19 7.70 -21.39
C GLY A 68 1.71 8.91 -20.57
N GLN A 69 0.85 8.69 -19.57
CA GLN A 69 0.45 9.70 -18.60
C GLN A 69 1.42 9.73 -17.43
N THR A 70 1.61 10.91 -16.85
CA THR A 70 2.47 11.13 -15.67
C THR A 70 1.74 12.00 -14.66
N LEU A 71 1.83 11.63 -13.40
CA LEU A 71 1.34 12.40 -12.28
C LEU A 71 2.46 12.55 -11.23
N SER A 72 2.60 13.77 -10.72
CA SER A 72 3.55 14.11 -9.66
C SER A 72 2.79 14.48 -8.39
N CYS A 73 3.14 13.85 -7.26
CA CYS A 73 2.65 14.20 -5.92
C CYS A 73 3.78 14.88 -5.14
N PHE A 74 3.50 16.02 -4.52
CA PHE A 74 4.47 16.79 -3.75
C PHE A 74 4.13 16.69 -2.27
N TYR A 75 5.12 16.34 -1.45
CA TYR A 75 5.00 16.11 -0.01
C TYR A 75 5.87 17.14 0.72
N GLU A 76 5.29 17.84 1.69
CA GLU A 76 6.02 18.82 2.50
C GLU A 76 7.02 18.10 3.40
N TYR A 77 8.11 18.76 3.74
CA TYR A 77 9.01 18.27 4.78
C TYR A 77 8.31 18.29 6.14
N GLU A 78 8.30 17.13 6.80
CA GLU A 78 7.63 16.89 8.08
C GLU A 78 8.48 15.90 8.89
N ALA A 79 9.77 16.19 9.04
CA ALA A 79 10.66 15.30 9.77
C ALA A 79 10.19 15.16 11.22
N VAL A 80 9.74 13.96 11.56
CA VAL A 80 9.27 13.59 12.90
C VAL A 80 10.46 13.40 13.86
N GLU A 81 11.64 13.03 13.31
CA GLU A 81 12.85 12.74 14.09
C GLU A 81 14.07 13.55 13.61
N PRO A 82 14.95 13.99 14.53
CA PRO A 82 16.25 14.56 14.18
C PRO A 82 17.07 13.52 13.40
N GLY A 83 17.60 13.90 12.23
CA GLY A 83 18.40 13.00 11.38
C GLY A 83 17.57 12.14 10.43
N ALA A 84 16.27 12.41 10.23
CA ALA A 84 15.42 11.65 9.31
C ALA A 84 15.96 11.56 7.86
N MET A 85 16.74 12.57 7.44
CA MET A 85 17.42 12.62 6.14
C MET A 85 18.66 11.71 6.06
N GLU A 86 19.20 11.26 7.19
CA GLU A 86 20.36 10.35 7.28
C GLU A 86 19.95 8.87 7.16
N HIS A 87 18.65 8.58 7.04
CA HIS A 87 18.14 7.22 6.83
C HIS A 87 18.29 6.73 5.39
N ALA A 88 18.23 5.39 5.22
CA ALA A 88 18.34 4.72 3.92
C ALA A 88 17.26 5.14 2.89
N THR A 89 16.14 5.72 3.35
CA THR A 89 15.03 6.20 2.52
C THR A 89 14.72 7.66 2.85
N PRO A 90 15.28 8.63 2.09
CA PRO A 90 15.09 10.06 2.34
C PRO A 90 13.63 10.53 2.34
N LEU A 91 12.72 9.81 1.68
CA LEU A 91 11.28 10.09 1.69
C LEU A 91 10.67 10.07 3.09
N LEU A 92 11.28 9.38 4.07
CA LEU A 92 10.78 9.30 5.44
C LEU A 92 10.70 10.66 6.14
N ALA A 93 11.50 11.64 5.73
CA ALA A 93 11.49 12.98 6.31
C ALA A 93 10.31 13.86 5.83
N TYR A 94 9.48 13.36 4.91
CA TYR A 94 8.40 14.13 4.29
C TYR A 94 7.03 13.62 4.72
N ALA A 95 6.00 14.45 4.62
CA ALA A 95 4.62 14.08 4.91
C ALA A 95 4.17 12.84 4.10
N THR A 96 3.17 12.13 4.61
CA THR A 96 2.59 10.96 3.90
C THR A 96 1.44 11.33 2.96
N LEU A 97 0.91 12.55 3.10
CA LEU A 97 -0.13 13.11 2.23
C LEU A 97 0.43 14.27 1.40
N PRO A 98 0.07 14.37 0.11
CA PRO A 98 0.57 15.44 -0.72
C PRO A 98 -0.15 16.76 -0.44
N TYR A 99 0.58 17.88 -0.52
CA TYR A 99 0.03 19.24 -0.45
C TYR A 99 -0.24 19.85 -1.84
N ARG A 100 0.33 19.23 -2.88
CA ARG A 100 0.14 19.57 -4.30
C ARG A 100 0.18 18.31 -5.14
N VAL A 101 -0.64 18.24 -6.18
CA VAL A 101 -0.55 17.22 -7.24
C VAL A 101 -0.53 17.89 -8.60
N ARG A 102 0.31 17.40 -9.52
CA ARG A 102 0.42 17.91 -10.90
C ARG A 102 0.27 16.78 -11.91
N MET A 103 -0.55 17.00 -12.94
CA MET A 103 -0.76 16.07 -14.03
C MET A 103 -0.90 16.85 -15.34
N GLY A 104 0.11 16.73 -16.22
CA GLY A 104 0.25 17.65 -17.34
C GLY A 104 0.31 19.10 -16.86
N ASP A 105 -0.57 19.94 -17.42
CA ASP A 105 -0.72 21.35 -17.06
C ASP A 105 -1.68 21.59 -15.88
N ARG A 106 -2.39 20.55 -15.42
CA ARG A 106 -3.32 20.67 -14.29
C ARG A 106 -2.56 20.55 -12.98
N VAL A 107 -2.80 21.50 -12.09
CA VAL A 107 -2.31 21.49 -10.70
C VAL A 107 -3.51 21.45 -9.76
N LEU A 108 -3.50 20.51 -8.83
CA LEU A 108 -4.49 20.32 -7.78
C LEU A 108 -3.90 20.79 -6.45
N GLU A 109 -4.57 21.74 -5.81
CA GLU A 109 -4.21 22.29 -4.50
C GLU A 109 -5.47 22.61 -3.68
N GLY A 110 -5.28 22.97 -2.41
CA GLY A 110 -6.34 23.49 -1.54
C GLY A 110 -7.54 22.55 -1.44
N ARG A 111 -8.75 23.08 -1.68
CA ARG A 111 -10.01 22.33 -1.51
C ARG A 111 -10.15 21.18 -2.50
N GLU A 112 -9.69 21.36 -3.73
CA GLU A 112 -9.80 20.34 -4.76
C GLU A 112 -8.91 19.14 -4.43
N LEU A 113 -7.67 19.41 -4.04
CA LEU A 113 -6.77 18.36 -3.55
C LEU A 113 -7.31 17.68 -2.29
N THR A 114 -7.83 18.45 -1.34
CA THR A 114 -8.42 17.90 -0.10
C THR A 114 -9.55 16.93 -0.40
N ALA A 115 -10.40 17.23 -1.39
CA ALA A 115 -11.47 16.34 -1.80
C ALA A 115 -10.93 15.04 -2.43
N ALA A 116 -9.92 15.15 -3.30
CA ALA A 116 -9.26 13.99 -3.92
C ALA A 116 -8.56 13.09 -2.88
N VAL A 117 -7.81 13.69 -1.95
CA VAL A 117 -7.14 12.97 -0.85
C VAL A 117 -8.14 12.22 0.02
N LYS A 118 -9.25 12.86 0.41
CA LYS A 118 -10.32 12.22 1.18
C LYS A 118 -10.96 11.06 0.42
N GLY A 119 -11.23 11.25 -0.87
CA GLY A 119 -11.74 10.19 -1.75
C GLY A 119 -10.83 8.97 -1.73
N GLN A 120 -9.53 9.19 -1.92
CA GLN A 120 -8.51 8.14 -1.92
C GLN A 120 -8.43 7.40 -0.58
N GLN A 121 -8.44 8.12 0.54
CA GLN A 121 -8.39 7.52 1.87
C GLN A 121 -9.62 6.65 2.15
N VAL A 122 -10.81 7.08 1.71
CA VAL A 122 -12.03 6.27 1.82
C VAL A 122 -11.94 5.00 0.96
N HIS A 123 -11.42 5.12 -0.27
CA HIS A 123 -11.22 3.97 -1.16
C HIS A 123 -10.27 2.95 -0.51
N TRP A 124 -9.13 3.42 0.02
CA TRP A 124 -8.18 2.56 0.74
C TRP A 124 -8.81 1.89 1.95
N GLY A 125 -9.57 2.63 2.76
CA GLY A 125 -10.28 2.07 3.92
C GLY A 125 -11.24 0.94 3.53
N LYS A 126 -12.01 1.12 2.45
CA LYS A 126 -12.91 0.08 1.92
C LYS A 126 -12.14 -1.15 1.43
N ALA A 127 -11.07 -0.95 0.66
CA ALA A 127 -10.27 -2.04 0.13
C ALA A 127 -9.66 -2.92 1.24
N VAL A 128 -9.24 -2.30 2.36
CA VAL A 128 -8.75 -3.03 3.54
C VAL A 128 -9.85 -3.87 4.16
N LEU A 129 -11.05 -3.31 4.37
CA LEU A 129 -12.20 -4.03 4.93
C LEU A 129 -12.60 -5.21 4.03
N ASP A 130 -12.68 -5.00 2.72
CA ASP A 130 -13.03 -6.05 1.77
C ASP A 130 -12.00 -7.19 1.78
N LYS A 131 -10.71 -6.85 1.94
CA LYS A 131 -9.65 -7.86 2.05
C LYS A 131 -9.80 -8.69 3.33
N VAL A 132 -10.05 -8.04 4.47
CA VAL A 132 -10.27 -8.72 5.76
C VAL A 132 -11.46 -9.67 5.67
N GLN A 133 -12.56 -9.24 5.05
CA GLN A 133 -13.73 -10.08 4.85
C GLN A 133 -13.41 -11.33 4.02
N ARG A 134 -12.73 -11.16 2.87
CA ARG A 134 -12.33 -12.31 2.02
C ARG A 134 -11.37 -13.26 2.72
N ASP A 135 -10.44 -12.74 3.50
CA ASP A 135 -9.49 -13.58 4.24
C ASP A 135 -10.19 -14.36 5.37
N LEU A 136 -11.20 -13.77 6.02
CA LEU A 136 -12.06 -14.45 6.98
C LEU A 136 -12.89 -15.57 6.32
N ASP A 137 -13.54 -15.28 5.20
CA ASP A 137 -14.34 -16.27 4.46
C ASP A 137 -13.48 -17.47 4.04
N ARG A 138 -12.25 -17.21 3.55
CA ARG A 138 -11.31 -18.28 3.20
C ARG A 138 -10.90 -19.12 4.41
N ALA A 139 -10.70 -18.50 5.57
CA ALA A 139 -10.35 -19.21 6.80
C ALA A 139 -11.51 -20.11 7.30
N VAL A 140 -12.76 -19.63 7.20
CA VAL A 140 -13.95 -20.40 7.55
C VAL A 140 -14.09 -21.62 6.63
N GLU A 141 -13.94 -21.44 5.31
CA GLU A 141 -14.03 -22.55 4.36
C GLU A 141 -12.92 -23.58 4.56
N ALA A 142 -11.68 -23.14 4.81
CA ALA A 142 -10.58 -24.05 5.13
C ALA A 142 -10.85 -24.86 6.41
N ALA A 143 -11.45 -24.24 7.44
CA ALA A 143 -11.82 -24.94 8.67
C ALA A 143 -12.92 -25.98 8.45
N ARG A 144 -13.94 -25.66 7.63
CA ARG A 144 -15.01 -26.60 7.25
C ARG A 144 -14.45 -27.82 6.54
N GLN A 145 -13.59 -27.61 5.53
CA GLN A 145 -12.94 -28.68 4.79
C GLN A 145 -12.12 -29.61 5.70
N GLY A 146 -11.37 -29.03 6.66
CA GLY A 146 -10.61 -29.82 7.63
C GLY A 146 -11.50 -30.66 8.58
N LEU A 147 -12.69 -30.18 8.95
CA LEU A 147 -13.64 -30.94 9.75
C LEU A 147 -14.25 -32.11 8.97
N ASP A 148 -14.58 -31.91 7.69
CA ASP A 148 -15.13 -32.96 6.82
C ASP A 148 -14.11 -34.06 6.50
N GLU A 149 -12.83 -33.70 6.37
CA GLU A 149 -11.73 -34.66 6.22
C GLU A 149 -11.48 -35.46 7.50
N ALA A 150 -11.59 -34.84 8.68
CA ALA A 150 -11.44 -35.53 9.97
C ALA A 150 -12.60 -36.48 10.31
N ALA A 151 -13.75 -36.31 9.66
CA ALA A 151 -14.94 -37.13 9.85
C ALA A 151 -14.99 -38.38 8.94
N ARG A 152 -14.03 -38.55 8.02
CA ARG A 152 -13.88 -39.71 7.14
C ARG A 152 -12.81 -40.67 7.64
#